data_AF-A0A1G5VU87-F1
#
_entry.id   AF-A0A1G5VU87-F1
#
_cell.length_a   1.000
_cell.length_b   1.000
_cell.length_c   1.000
_cell.angle_alpha   90.00
_cell.angle_beta   90.00
_cell.angle_gamma   90.00
#
_symmetry.space_group_name_H-M   'P 1'
#
loop_
_entity.id
_entity.type
_entity.pdbx_description
1 polymer ?
#
loop_
_entity_poly.entity_id
_entity_poly.type
_entity_poly.pdbx_seq_one_letter_code
_entity_poly.pdbx_strand_id
1 'polypeptide(L)'
;MILTRKKFAERVNDFNSLIIFGAGKSGIAAYFYIVRNSLPKVIAVCDNNTEKWGNAFYSTVVANPKEIIEKEKDAGIVIASKKYEDQIYRQLIDMGISEERIIIYRCGDSSFECTELAF
;
A
#
# COMPACT_ATOMS: atom_id res chain seq x y z
N MET A 1 6.65 9.18 14.78
CA MET A 1 6.45 9.52 13.34
C MET A 1 7.69 9.23 12.49
N ILE A 2 8.85 9.84 12.76
CA ILE A 2 10.08 9.66 11.94
C ILE A 2 10.53 8.19 11.88
N LEU A 3 10.61 7.50 13.01
CA LEU A 3 11.04 6.09 13.06
C LEU A 3 10.10 5.16 12.27
N THR A 4 8.79 5.43 12.29
CA THR A 4 7.78 4.66 11.56
C THR A 4 7.95 4.83 10.05
N ARG A 5 8.26 6.06 9.59
CA ARG A 5 8.52 6.37 8.18
C ARG A 5 9.77 5.67 7.66
N LYS A 6 10.88 5.75 8.39
CA LYS A 6 12.13 5.08 8.02
C LYS A 6 11.96 3.56 7.92
N LYS A 7 11.36 2.94 8.94
CA LYS A 7 11.07 1.49 8.92
C LYS A 7 10.17 1.07 7.77
N PHE A 8 9.16 1.89 7.45
CA PHE A 8 8.29 1.63 6.30
C PHE A 8 9.09 1.71 4.98
N ALA A 9 9.90 2.75 4.80
CA ALA A 9 10.73 2.93 3.61
C ALA A 9 11.73 1.77 3.43
N GLU A 10 12.39 1.34 4.51
CA GLU A 10 13.26 0.15 4.50
C GLU A 10 12.51 -1.09 4.03
N ARG A 11 11.33 -1.36 4.62
CA ARG A 11 10.52 -2.53 4.28
C ARG A 11 10.01 -2.55 2.84
N VAL A 12 9.62 -1.39 2.28
CA VAL A 12 9.16 -1.37 0.89
C VAL A 12 10.30 -1.53 -0.11
N ASN A 13 11.53 -1.12 0.24
CA ASN A 13 12.72 -1.27 -0.58
C ASN A 13 13.19 -2.72 -0.76
N ASP A 14 12.66 -3.65 0.03
CA ASP A 14 12.85 -5.10 -0.18
C ASP A 14 12.16 -5.60 -1.47
N PHE A 15 11.35 -4.76 -2.13
CA PHE A 15 10.55 -5.10 -3.30
C PHE A 15 10.85 -4.20 -4.50
N ASN A 16 10.75 -4.76 -5.71
CA ASN A 16 10.85 -4.00 -6.95
C ASN A 16 9.58 -3.20 -7.27
N SER A 17 8.43 -3.64 -6.76
CA SER A 17 7.12 -3.03 -7.01
C SER A 17 6.15 -3.28 -5.87
N LEU A 18 5.13 -2.42 -5.77
CA LEU A 18 4.19 -2.39 -4.66
C LEU A 18 2.74 -2.39 -5.15
N ILE A 19 1.88 -3.10 -4.43
CA ILE A 19 0.42 -2.96 -4.48
C ILE A 19 -0.02 -2.23 -3.22
N ILE A 20 -0.84 -1.18 -3.34
CA ILE A 20 -1.50 -0.56 -2.19
C ILE A 20 -2.87 -1.20 -1.98
N PHE A 21 -3.09 -1.80 -0.82
CA PHE A 21 -4.37 -2.33 -0.39
C PHE A 21 -5.10 -1.29 0.47
N GLY A 22 -6.09 -0.64 -0.12
CA GLY A 22 -6.92 0.40 0.47
C GLY A 22 -6.87 1.67 -0.38
N ALA A 23 -7.97 1.99 -1.06
CA ALA A 23 -8.10 3.19 -1.91
C ALA A 23 -8.81 4.33 -1.14
N GLY A 24 -8.47 4.51 0.13
CA GLY A 24 -9.00 5.57 1.00
C GLY A 24 -7.99 6.70 1.24
N LYS A 25 -8.25 7.54 2.25
CA LYS A 25 -7.33 8.62 2.65
C LYS A 25 -5.91 8.09 2.97
N SER A 26 -5.81 7.00 3.72
CA SER A 26 -4.52 6.38 4.05
C SER A 26 -3.81 5.81 2.80
N GLY A 27 -4.57 5.26 1.84
CA GLY A 27 -4.03 4.82 0.54
C GLY A 27 -3.46 5.96 -0.29
N ILE A 28 -4.18 7.08 -0.34
CA ILE A 28 -3.71 8.31 -0.99
C ILE A 28 -2.42 8.80 -0.32
N ALA A 29 -2.38 8.84 1.02
CA ALA A 29 -1.20 9.24 1.77
C ALA A 29 -0.01 8.30 1.50
N ALA A 30 -0.22 6.98 1.52
CA ALA A 30 0.79 5.98 1.19
C ALA A 30 1.33 6.14 -0.24
N TYR A 31 0.44 6.34 -1.22
CA TYR A 31 0.83 6.55 -2.61
C TYR A 31 1.72 7.78 -2.76
N PHE A 32 1.32 8.93 -2.19
CA PHE A 32 2.14 10.13 -2.26
C PHE A 32 3.46 10.00 -1.50
N TYR A 33 3.45 9.33 -0.34
CA TYR A 33 4.68 9.06 0.40
C TYR A 33 5.66 8.25 -0.44
N ILE A 34 5.20 7.17 -1.09
CA ILE A 34 6.03 6.31 -1.95
C ILE A 34 6.58 7.10 -3.13
N VAL A 35 5.71 7.79 -3.88
CA VAL A 35 6.11 8.52 -5.10
C VAL A 35 7.05 9.68 -4.79
N ARG A 36 6.78 10.48 -3.74
CA ARG A 36 7.60 11.66 -3.42
C ARG A 36 8.98 11.32 -2.88
N ASN A 37 9.13 10.15 -2.27
CA ASN A 37 10.40 9.69 -1.71
C ASN A 37 11.14 8.72 -2.65
N SER A 38 10.74 8.64 -3.94
CA SER A 38 11.34 7.78 -4.95
C SER A 38 11.46 6.31 -4.52
N LEU A 39 10.47 5.84 -3.75
CA LEU A 39 10.38 4.46 -3.30
C LEU A 39 9.85 3.57 -4.45
N PRO A 40 9.90 2.23 -4.31
CA PRO A 40 9.54 1.31 -5.39
C PRO A 40 8.16 1.58 -5.99
N LYS A 41 8.04 1.30 -7.29
CA LYS A 41 6.89 1.69 -8.09
C LYS A 41 5.60 1.07 -7.55
N VAL A 42 4.57 1.91 -7.33
CA VAL A 42 3.20 1.42 -7.13
C VAL A 42 2.64 0.99 -8.47
N ILE A 43 2.42 -0.31 -8.65
CA ILE A 43 1.91 -0.89 -9.89
C ILE A 43 0.39 -1.04 -9.88
N ALA A 44 -0.23 -1.12 -8.69
CA ALA A 44 -1.67 -1.18 -8.57
C ALA A 44 -2.17 -0.70 -7.20
N VAL A 45 -3.47 -0.38 -7.17
CA VAL A 45 -4.23 -0.13 -5.94
C VAL A 45 -5.45 -1.03 -5.96
N CYS A 46 -5.77 -1.67 -4.83
CA CYS A 46 -6.98 -2.48 -4.67
C CYS A 46 -7.74 -2.11 -3.41
N ASP A 47 -9.02 -2.50 -3.34
CA ASP A 47 -9.88 -2.25 -2.19
C ASP A 47 -10.96 -3.33 -2.14
N ASN A 48 -11.45 -3.69 -0.95
CA ASN A 48 -12.55 -4.63 -0.81
C ASN A 48 -13.90 -4.01 -1.20
N ASN A 49 -14.01 -2.67 -1.21
CA ASN A 49 -15.22 -2.01 -1.69
C ASN A 49 -15.31 -2.11 -3.22
N THR A 50 -16.19 -2.98 -3.69
CA THR A 50 -16.46 -3.23 -5.12
C THR A 50 -16.97 -1.99 -5.85
N GLU A 51 -17.64 -1.05 -5.17
CA GLU A 51 -18.09 0.22 -5.77
C GLU A 51 -16.92 1.11 -6.20
N LYS A 52 -15.72 0.86 -5.67
CA LYS A 52 -14.51 1.59 -6.09
C LYS A 52 -13.86 0.99 -7.33
N TRP A 53 -14.16 -0.26 -7.69
CA TRP A 53 -13.43 -0.94 -8.75
C TRP A 53 -13.63 -0.24 -10.09
N GLY A 54 -12.54 -0.08 -10.83
CA GLY A 54 -12.50 0.68 -12.09
C GLY A 54 -12.45 2.21 -11.92
N ASN A 55 -12.68 2.75 -10.71
CA ASN A 55 -12.52 4.18 -10.49
C ASN A 55 -11.04 4.57 -10.60
N ALA A 56 -10.81 5.76 -11.14
CA ALA A 56 -9.47 6.31 -11.28
C ALA A 56 -8.81 6.53 -9.90
N PHE A 57 -7.56 6.10 -9.79
CA PHE A 57 -6.68 6.35 -8.66
C PHE A 57 -5.34 6.88 -9.19
N TYR A 58 -5.27 8.20 -9.38
CA TYR A 58 -4.13 8.87 -10.00
C TYR A 58 -3.73 8.25 -11.34
N SER A 59 -2.56 7.61 -11.42
CA SER A 59 -2.02 6.99 -12.63
C SER A 59 -2.52 5.56 -12.87
N THR A 60 -3.40 5.03 -12.02
CA THR A 60 -3.95 3.68 -12.10
C THR A 60 -5.47 3.68 -11.82
N VAL A 61 -6.07 2.49 -11.73
CA VAL A 61 -7.46 2.29 -11.31
C VAL A 61 -7.50 1.39 -10.07
N VAL A 62 -8.58 1.48 -9.30
CA VAL A 62 -8.78 0.56 -8.17
C VAL A 62 -9.22 -0.81 -8.70
N ALA A 63 -8.49 -1.86 -8.32
CA ALA A 63 -8.71 -3.22 -8.78
C ALA A 63 -9.32 -4.13 -7.70
N ASN A 64 -9.80 -5.29 -8.13
CA ASN A 64 -10.11 -6.41 -7.26
C ASN A 64 -8.82 -6.95 -6.60
N PRO A 65 -8.76 -7.08 -5.26
CA PRO A 65 -7.56 -7.53 -4.57
C PRO A 65 -7.13 -8.94 -4.98
N LYS A 66 -8.07 -9.87 -5.16
CA LYS A 66 -7.74 -11.26 -5.51
C LYS A 66 -7.03 -11.32 -6.87
N GLU A 67 -7.64 -10.70 -7.87
CA GLU A 67 -7.12 -10.72 -9.25
C GLU A 67 -5.74 -10.07 -9.36
N ILE A 68 -5.55 -8.90 -8.74
CA ILE A 68 -4.29 -8.17 -8.88
C ILE A 68 -3.14 -8.84 -8.11
N ILE A 69 -3.43 -9.42 -6.94
CA ILE A 69 -2.41 -10.08 -6.11
C ILE A 69 -2.01 -11.43 -6.74
N GLU A 70 -2.95 -12.16 -7.33
CA GLU A 70 -2.67 -13.39 -8.08
C GLU A 70 -1.82 -13.11 -9.33
N LYS A 71 -2.04 -11.97 -9.97
CA LYS A 71 -1.28 -11.52 -11.15
C LYS A 71 0.14 -11.06 -10.79
N GLU A 72 0.29 -10.25 -9.74
CA GLU A 72 1.56 -9.61 -9.37
C GLU A 72 2.20 -10.32 -8.16
N LYS A 73 2.66 -11.55 -8.37
CA LYS A 73 3.10 -12.47 -7.30
C LYS A 73 4.35 -12.04 -6.54
N ASP A 74 5.17 -11.17 -7.12
CA ASP A 74 6.43 -10.71 -6.52
C ASP A 74 6.32 -9.32 -5.89
N ALA A 75 5.17 -8.65 -6.05
CA ALA A 75 4.96 -7.33 -5.48
C ALA A 75 4.77 -7.40 -3.96
N GLY A 76 5.32 -6.39 -3.27
CA GLY A 76 5.03 -6.14 -1.86
C GLY A 76 3.62 -5.55 -1.71
N ILE A 77 2.91 -5.93 -0.65
CA ILE A 77 1.53 -5.50 -0.40
C ILE A 77 1.51 -4.53 0.77
N VAL A 78 1.21 -3.27 0.47
CA VAL A 78 1.10 -2.20 1.46
C VAL A 78 -0.35 -2.09 1.93
N ILE A 79 -0.65 -2.53 3.15
CA ILE A 79 -1.95 -2.31 3.78
C ILE A 79 -2.04 -0.84 4.19
N ALA A 80 -2.95 -0.10 3.57
CA ALA A 80 -3.18 1.32 3.79
C ALA A 80 -4.63 1.58 4.24
N SER A 81 -5.01 0.99 5.38
CA SER A 81 -6.32 1.17 5.99
C SER A 81 -6.23 0.99 7.51
N LYS A 82 -6.40 2.08 8.27
CA LYS A 82 -6.41 1.99 9.74
C LYS A 82 -7.62 1.24 10.29
N LYS A 83 -8.78 1.38 9.63
CA LYS A 83 -10.05 0.80 10.10
C LYS A 83 -10.12 -0.71 9.89
N TYR A 84 -9.51 -1.20 8.81
CA TYR A 84 -9.63 -2.59 8.36
C TYR A 84 -8.29 -3.31 8.31
N GLU A 85 -7.26 -2.79 8.99
CA GLU A 85 -5.88 -3.31 8.96
C GLU A 85 -5.83 -4.82 9.26
N ASP A 86 -6.36 -5.23 10.42
CA ASP A 86 -6.35 -6.63 10.85
C ASP A 86 -7.18 -7.54 9.94
N GLN A 87 -8.30 -7.02 9.40
CA GLN A 87 -9.17 -7.79 8.50
C GLN A 87 -8.50 -8.03 7.16
N ILE A 88 -7.86 -7.00 6.60
CA ILE A 88 -7.09 -7.10 5.36
C ILE A 88 -5.88 -8.00 5.58
N TYR A 89 -5.18 -7.87 6.70
CA TYR A 89 -4.06 -8.75 7.04
C TYR A 89 -4.48 -10.22 7.02
N ARG A 90 -5.54 -10.58 7.77
CA ARG A 90 -6.06 -11.95 7.79
C ARG A 90 -6.50 -12.42 6.41
N GLN A 91 -7.18 -11.58 5.64
CA GLN A 91 -7.54 -11.90 4.25
C GLN A 91 -6.31 -12.27 3.42
N LEU A 92 -5.20 -11.53 3.53
CA LEU A 92 -3.98 -11.84 2.79
C LEU A 92 -3.33 -13.15 3.24
N ILE A 93 -3.32 -13.43 4.55
CA ILE A 93 -2.85 -14.71 5.09
C ILE A 93 -3.71 -15.87 4.58
N ASP A 94 -5.03 -15.73 4.61
CA ASP A 94 -5.98 -16.74 4.13
C ASP A 94 -5.86 -16.96 2.60
N MET A 95 -5.40 -15.95 1.86
CA MET A 95 -5.03 -16.06 0.45
C MET A 95 -3.66 -16.74 0.22
N GLY A 96 -2.96 -17.14 1.27
CA GLY A 96 -1.65 -17.79 1.21
C GLY A 96 -0.49 -16.82 0.96
N ILE A 97 -0.66 -15.52 1.23
CA ILE A 97 0.40 -14.53 1.10
C ILE A 97 1.31 -14.59 2.33
N SER A 98 2.61 -14.70 2.09
CA SER A 98 3.64 -14.69 3.14
C SER A 98 3.67 -13.36 3.90
N GLU A 99 3.85 -13.39 5.22
CA GLU A 99 3.90 -12.20 6.08
C GLU A 99 5.02 -11.22 5.64
N GLU A 100 6.11 -11.76 5.09
CA GLU A 100 7.24 -10.99 4.59
C GLU A 100 6.85 -10.05 3.45
N ARG A 101 5.84 -10.42 2.65
CA ARG A 101 5.29 -9.59 1.56
C ARG A 101 4.34 -8.52 2.06
N ILE A 102 3.89 -8.59 3.31
CA ILE A 102 2.88 -7.69 3.87
C ILE A 102 3.59 -6.56 4.63
N ILE A 103 3.20 -5.33 4.31
CA ILE A 103 3.79 -4.11 4.87
C ILE A 103 2.65 -3.23 5.35
N ILE A 104 2.70 -2.81 6.60
CA ILE A 104 1.64 -1.99 7.18
C ILE A 104 2.02 -0.51 7.11
N TYR A 105 1.18 0.31 6.47
CA TYR A 105 1.39 1.75 6.39
C TYR A 105 0.80 2.47 7.62
N ARG A 106 1.67 2.99 8.50
CA ARG A 106 1.28 3.74 9.71
C ARG A 106 1.90 5.15 9.79
N CYS A 107 2.28 5.73 8.66
CA CYS A 107 3.05 6.99 8.60
C CYS A 107 2.23 8.29 8.70
N GLY A 108 0.89 8.18 8.76
CA GLY A 108 -0.05 9.30 8.85
C GLY A 108 -1.03 9.35 7.66
N ASP A 109 -2.15 10.08 7.82
CA ASP A 109 -3.19 10.21 6.77
C ASP A 109 -3.14 11.57 6.05
N SER A 110 -2.25 12.47 6.48
CA SER A 110 -2.08 13.80 5.89
C SER A 110 -1.09 13.73 4.73
N SER A 111 -1.57 14.05 3.53
CA SER A 111 -0.72 14.15 2.32
C SER A 111 0.35 15.23 2.42
N PHE A 112 0.22 16.17 3.37
CA PHE A 112 1.14 17.28 3.60
C PHE A 112 2.40 16.87 4.38
N GLU A 113 2.36 15.78 5.16
CA GLU A 113 3.52 15.36 5.97
C GLU A 113 4.44 14.36 5.25
N CYS A 114 4.14 14.05 3.99
CA CYS A 114 4.87 13.03 3.22
C CYS A 114 6.23 13.51 2.68
N THR A 115 6.69 14.71 3.04
CA THR A 115 7.82 15.41 2.40
C THR A 115 9.17 15.29 3.11
N GLU A 116 9.24 14.73 4.32
CA GLU A 116 10.51 14.71 5.06
C GLU A 116 10.90 13.28 5.46
N LEU A 117 11.68 12.63 4.58
CA LEU A 117 12.79 11.82 5.03
C LEU A 117 13.93 12.81 5.31
N ALA A 118 14.05 13.26 6.56
CA ALA A 118 15.25 13.98 6.98
C ALA A 118 16.43 13.01 6.85
N PHE A 119 17.32 13.30 5.90
CA PHE A 119 18.63 12.67 5.76
C PHE A 119 19.54 13.05 6.93
#